data_AF-A0A3P8KJX0-F1
#
_entry.id   AF-A0A3P8KJX0-F1
#
_cell.length_a   1.000
_cell.length_b   1.000
_cell.length_c   1.000
_cell.angle_alpha   90.00
_cell.angle_beta   90.00
_cell.angle_gamma   90.00
#
_symmetry.space_group_name_H-M   'P 1'
#
loop_
_entity.id
_entity.type
_entity.pdbx_description
1 polymer ?
#
loop_
_entity_poly.entity_id
_entity_poly.type
_entity_poly.pdbx_seq_one_letter_code
_entity_poly.pdbx_strand_id
1 'polypeptide(L)'
;MLVGDSLGMTVQGHDSTLPVTVEDIAYHTRAVRRGAPACLLLADLPFMAYATPEQTFANAAVVMRAGANMVKIEGGAWLAETVKMLTERAVPVCGHLGLTPQSVNVFGGYKVQGRGDAAQTLLDDALALEAAGAQLLVLECVPVALAQRVTEALTIPVIGIGAGNVTDGQILVMHDAFGITGGHIPKFAKNFLTAAGDMRAAVRQYIAEVESGVYPGEEHSFH
;
A
#
# COMPACT_ATOMS: atom_id res chain seq x y z
N MET A 1 -6.00 8.52 1.23
CA MET A 1 -5.93 7.74 2.49
C MET A 1 -6.13 6.27 2.16
N LEU A 2 -5.57 5.37 2.96
CA LEU A 2 -5.75 3.92 2.81
C LEU A 2 -6.33 3.34 4.09
N VAL A 3 -7.44 2.62 3.98
CA VAL A 3 -7.90 1.68 5.02
C VAL A 3 -7.26 0.34 4.72
N GLY A 4 -6.06 0.16 5.27
CA GLY A 4 -5.24 -1.00 4.98
C GLY A 4 -5.40 -2.12 6.00
N ASP A 5 -5.12 -3.35 5.59
CA ASP A 5 -5.14 -4.54 6.46
C ASP A 5 -4.06 -4.50 7.57
N SER A 6 -3.09 -3.57 7.49
CA SER A 6 -2.22 -3.16 8.60
C SER A 6 -2.99 -2.90 9.92
N LEU A 7 -4.30 -2.58 9.84
CA LEU A 7 -5.18 -2.48 11.01
C LEU A 7 -5.22 -3.76 11.85
N GLY A 8 -4.96 -4.94 11.26
CA GLY A 8 -4.88 -6.21 11.98
C GLY A 8 -3.80 -6.18 13.06
N MET A 9 -2.70 -5.50 12.78
CA MET A 9 -1.60 -5.35 13.73
C MET A 9 -1.80 -4.10 14.59
N THR A 10 -2.06 -2.94 13.99
CA THR A 10 -2.04 -1.68 14.74
C THR A 10 -3.32 -1.38 15.52
N VAL A 11 -4.46 -1.95 15.11
CA VAL A 11 -5.76 -1.73 15.75
C VAL A 11 -6.22 -2.98 16.50
N GLN A 12 -6.16 -4.15 15.86
CA GLN A 12 -6.64 -5.41 16.45
C GLN A 12 -5.59 -6.10 17.33
N GLY A 13 -4.29 -5.76 17.17
CA GLY A 13 -3.21 -6.32 17.99
C GLY A 13 -2.78 -7.73 17.62
N HIS A 14 -3.11 -8.19 16.40
CA HIS A 14 -2.59 -9.45 15.86
C HIS A 14 -1.10 -9.32 15.47
N ASP A 15 -0.45 -10.47 15.31
CA ASP A 15 0.96 -10.56 14.90
C ASP A 15 1.18 -10.44 13.37
N SER A 16 0.08 -10.48 12.61
CA SER A 16 0.05 -10.42 11.14
C SER A 16 -1.28 -9.84 10.66
N THR A 17 -1.37 -9.50 9.36
CA THR A 17 -2.60 -8.98 8.75
C THR A 17 -3.59 -10.06 8.32
N LEU A 18 -3.18 -11.35 8.35
CA LEU A 18 -3.98 -12.48 7.89
C LEU A 18 -5.36 -12.63 8.56
N PRO A 19 -5.55 -12.32 9.86
CA PRO A 19 -6.86 -12.42 10.49
C PRO A 19 -7.89 -11.38 10.05
N VAL A 20 -7.48 -10.32 9.35
CA VAL A 20 -8.38 -9.21 8.97
C VAL A 20 -9.44 -9.70 7.98
N THR A 21 -10.69 -9.31 8.24
CA THR A 21 -11.84 -9.69 7.39
C THR A 21 -12.29 -8.54 6.49
N VAL A 22 -13.10 -8.86 5.46
CA VAL A 22 -13.71 -7.84 4.60
C VAL A 22 -14.65 -6.96 5.41
N GLU A 23 -15.35 -7.52 6.40
CA GLU A 23 -16.19 -6.78 7.34
C GLU A 23 -15.41 -5.75 8.16
N ASP A 24 -14.21 -6.10 8.63
CA ASP A 24 -13.32 -5.17 9.34
C ASP A 24 -12.92 -4.00 8.46
N ILE A 25 -12.45 -4.29 7.24
CA ILE A 25 -12.10 -3.25 6.27
C ILE A 25 -13.32 -2.37 5.98
N ALA A 26 -14.49 -2.97 5.75
CA ALA A 26 -15.71 -2.22 5.46
C ALA A 26 -16.15 -1.35 6.65
N TYR A 27 -15.99 -1.82 7.89
CA TYR A 27 -16.26 -1.04 9.09
C TYR A 27 -15.36 0.20 9.18
N HIS A 28 -14.05 0.01 9.04
CA HIS A 28 -13.09 1.12 9.09
C HIS A 28 -13.24 2.06 7.88
N THR A 29 -13.59 1.53 6.71
CA THR A 29 -13.92 2.32 5.51
C THR A 29 -15.09 3.27 5.76
N ARG A 30 -16.18 2.78 6.36
CA ARG A 30 -17.32 3.64 6.76
C ARG A 30 -16.90 4.70 7.77
N ALA A 31 -16.05 4.35 8.73
CA ALA A 31 -15.57 5.30 9.74
C ALA A 31 -14.75 6.43 9.11
N VAL A 32 -13.77 6.09 8.27
CA VAL A 32 -12.89 7.07 7.61
C VAL A 32 -13.67 7.94 6.63
N ARG A 33 -14.59 7.38 5.82
CA ARG A 33 -15.40 8.18 4.89
C ARG A 33 -16.20 9.27 5.60
N ARG A 34 -16.75 9.02 6.80
CA ARG A 34 -17.46 10.05 7.58
C ARG A 34 -16.53 11.19 8.02
N GLY A 35 -15.29 10.88 8.39
CA GLY A 35 -14.30 11.87 8.81
C GLY A 35 -13.64 12.63 7.66
N ALA A 36 -13.56 12.02 6.47
CA ALA A 36 -12.91 12.57 5.28
C ALA A 36 -13.81 12.41 4.03
N PRO A 37 -14.93 13.13 3.93
CA PRO A 37 -15.94 12.92 2.88
C PRO A 37 -15.40 13.16 1.47
N ALA A 38 -14.40 14.03 1.30
CA ALA A 38 -13.85 14.43 0.00
C ALA A 38 -12.54 13.71 -0.39
N CYS A 39 -11.98 12.83 0.45
CA CYS A 39 -10.68 12.21 0.13
C CYS A 39 -10.82 11.09 -0.91
N LEU A 40 -9.74 10.88 -1.68
CA LEU A 40 -9.51 9.60 -2.36
C LEU A 40 -9.22 8.55 -1.28
N LEU A 41 -10.11 7.56 -1.18
CA LEU A 41 -10.07 6.53 -0.15
C LEU A 41 -9.86 5.16 -0.79
N LEU A 42 -8.68 4.60 -0.58
CA LEU A 42 -8.38 3.21 -0.92
C LEU A 42 -8.79 2.31 0.25
N ALA A 43 -9.22 1.09 -0.06
CA ALA A 43 -9.46 0.04 0.92
C ALA A 43 -8.80 -1.26 0.46
N ASP A 44 -8.14 -1.97 1.37
CA ASP A 44 -7.57 -3.27 1.04
C ASP A 44 -8.64 -4.34 0.84
N LEU A 45 -8.39 -5.27 -0.09
CA LEU A 45 -8.98 -6.60 0.05
C LEU A 45 -8.01 -7.43 0.91
N PRO A 46 -8.45 -7.94 2.07
CA PRO A 46 -7.57 -8.65 2.98
C PRO A 46 -7.24 -10.05 2.45
N PHE A 47 -6.35 -10.75 3.17
CA PHE A 47 -5.90 -12.09 2.83
C PHE A 47 -7.06 -13.03 2.43
N MET A 48 -6.91 -13.72 1.29
CA MET A 48 -7.90 -14.65 0.72
C MET A 48 -9.28 -14.04 0.37
N ALA A 49 -9.44 -12.71 0.41
CA ALA A 49 -10.67 -12.05 -0.06
C ALA A 49 -10.71 -11.87 -1.58
N TYR A 50 -9.69 -12.31 -2.30
CA TYR A 50 -9.56 -12.12 -3.75
C TYR A 50 -8.94 -13.34 -4.44
N ALA A 51 -9.26 -14.55 -3.96
CA ALA A 51 -8.68 -15.79 -4.47
C ALA A 51 -9.20 -16.20 -5.85
N THR A 52 -10.40 -15.76 -6.22
CA THR A 52 -10.99 -15.94 -7.56
C THR A 52 -11.62 -14.63 -8.03
N PRO A 53 -11.72 -14.36 -9.34
CA PRO A 53 -12.32 -13.13 -9.84
C PRO A 53 -13.74 -12.87 -9.27
N GLU A 54 -14.60 -13.89 -9.24
CA GLU A 54 -15.97 -13.77 -8.71
C GLU A 54 -16.00 -13.37 -7.24
N GLN A 55 -15.17 -14.02 -6.41
CA GLN A 55 -15.04 -13.66 -4.99
C GLN A 55 -14.51 -12.23 -4.84
N THR A 56 -13.50 -11.86 -5.64
CA THR A 56 -12.94 -10.51 -5.65
C THR A 56 -14.00 -9.47 -5.96
N PHE A 57 -14.88 -9.70 -6.95
CA PHE A 57 -15.95 -8.75 -7.28
C PHE A 57 -16.92 -8.56 -6.12
N ALA A 58 -17.32 -9.66 -5.47
CA ALA A 58 -18.23 -9.61 -4.33
C ALA A 58 -17.63 -8.78 -3.18
N ASN A 59 -16.37 -9.04 -2.84
CA ASN A 59 -15.69 -8.37 -1.73
C ASN A 59 -15.33 -6.91 -2.06
N ALA A 60 -14.89 -6.63 -3.29
CA ALA A 60 -14.70 -5.26 -3.77
C ALA A 60 -15.99 -4.46 -3.67
N ALA A 61 -17.13 -5.02 -4.09
CA ALA A 61 -18.41 -4.34 -4.01
C ALA A 61 -18.83 -4.02 -2.55
N VAL A 62 -18.43 -4.83 -1.56
CA VAL A 62 -18.69 -4.55 -0.14
C VAL A 62 -17.93 -3.29 0.31
N VAL A 63 -16.62 -3.22 0.06
CA VAL A 63 -15.79 -2.08 0.50
C VAL A 63 -16.06 -0.81 -0.30
N MET A 64 -16.40 -0.93 -1.59
CA MET A 64 -16.82 0.21 -2.41
C MET A 64 -18.14 0.81 -1.88
N ARG A 65 -19.15 -0.01 -1.56
CA ARG A 65 -20.40 0.47 -0.93
C ARG A 65 -20.18 1.03 0.48
N ALA A 66 -19.15 0.58 1.18
CA ALA A 66 -18.77 1.12 2.48
C ALA A 66 -18.17 2.54 2.39
N GLY A 67 -17.75 2.97 1.19
CA GLY A 67 -17.28 4.33 0.92
C GLY A 67 -15.89 4.42 0.30
N ALA A 68 -15.26 3.29 -0.07
CA ALA A 68 -14.01 3.31 -0.83
C ALA A 68 -14.23 3.84 -2.26
N ASN A 69 -13.18 4.43 -2.82
CA ASN A 69 -13.12 4.84 -4.23
C ASN A 69 -12.31 3.85 -5.08
N MET A 70 -11.45 3.06 -4.46
CA MET A 70 -10.51 2.16 -5.10
C MET A 70 -10.17 1.01 -4.15
N VAL A 71 -9.92 -0.18 -4.69
CA VAL A 71 -9.43 -1.31 -3.90
C VAL A 71 -7.92 -1.49 -4.09
N LYS A 72 -7.20 -1.91 -3.05
CA LYS A 72 -5.81 -2.36 -3.14
C LYS A 72 -5.75 -3.88 -2.98
N ILE A 73 -4.97 -4.56 -3.84
CA ILE A 73 -4.77 -6.01 -3.83
C ILE A 73 -3.29 -6.35 -4.03
N GLU A 74 -2.83 -7.43 -3.40
CA GLU A 74 -1.41 -7.82 -3.39
C GLU A 74 -1.12 -8.97 -4.35
N GLY A 75 -0.16 -8.76 -5.25
CA GLY A 75 0.25 -9.80 -6.21
C GLY A 75 0.62 -9.25 -7.58
N GLY A 76 1.37 -10.07 -8.32
CA GLY A 76 1.87 -9.76 -9.67
C GLY A 76 0.96 -10.18 -10.81
N ALA A 77 1.55 -10.62 -11.91
CA ALA A 77 0.88 -10.91 -13.18
C ALA A 77 -0.29 -11.90 -13.06
N TRP A 78 -0.29 -12.78 -12.06
CA TRP A 78 -1.41 -13.70 -11.81
C TRP A 78 -2.74 -12.99 -11.51
N LEU A 79 -2.71 -11.72 -11.07
CA LEU A 79 -3.88 -10.90 -10.85
C LEU A 79 -4.37 -10.15 -12.10
N ALA A 80 -3.66 -10.17 -13.22
CA ALA A 80 -3.98 -9.35 -14.39
C ALA A 80 -5.42 -9.56 -14.89
N GLU A 81 -5.91 -10.80 -14.93
CA GLU A 81 -7.31 -11.08 -15.29
C GLU A 81 -8.30 -10.49 -14.28
N THR A 82 -8.05 -10.67 -12.99
CA THR A 82 -8.88 -10.10 -11.91
C THR A 82 -8.92 -8.57 -11.97
N VAL A 83 -7.79 -7.91 -12.19
CA VAL A 83 -7.69 -6.45 -12.32
C VAL A 83 -8.51 -5.95 -13.51
N LYS A 84 -8.35 -6.60 -14.68
CA LYS A 84 -9.12 -6.25 -15.88
C LYS A 84 -10.62 -6.39 -15.65
N MET A 85 -11.05 -7.49 -15.04
CA MET A 85 -12.48 -7.70 -14.81
C MET A 85 -13.08 -6.74 -13.77
N LEU A 86 -12.31 -6.34 -12.75
CA LEU A 86 -12.72 -5.33 -11.77
C LEU A 86 -12.93 -3.96 -12.43
N THR A 87 -11.97 -3.53 -13.25
CA THR A 87 -11.99 -2.21 -13.90
C THR A 87 -13.12 -2.11 -14.92
N GLU A 88 -13.37 -3.17 -15.71
CA GLU A 88 -14.55 -3.32 -16.58
C GLU A 88 -15.88 -3.18 -15.81
N ARG A 89 -15.88 -3.54 -14.52
CA ARG A 89 -17.05 -3.50 -13.61
C ARG A 89 -17.03 -2.27 -12.69
N ALA A 90 -16.32 -1.23 -13.10
CA ALA A 90 -16.26 0.07 -12.43
C ALA A 90 -15.64 0.05 -11.02
N VAL A 91 -14.74 -0.88 -10.74
CA VAL A 91 -13.90 -0.86 -9.53
C VAL A 91 -12.47 -0.45 -9.91
N PRO A 92 -12.03 0.76 -9.56
CA PRO A 92 -10.63 1.17 -9.68
C PRO A 92 -9.72 0.29 -8.82
N VAL A 93 -8.53 -0.02 -9.34
CA VAL A 93 -7.57 -0.91 -8.67
C VAL A 93 -6.23 -0.22 -8.44
N CYS A 94 -5.72 -0.37 -7.23
CA CYS A 94 -4.33 -0.15 -6.87
C CYS A 94 -3.64 -1.53 -6.76
N GLY A 95 -2.61 -1.77 -7.57
CA GLY A 95 -1.76 -2.95 -7.40
C GLY A 95 -0.80 -2.78 -6.22
N HIS A 96 -0.34 -3.88 -5.62
CA HIS A 96 0.69 -3.86 -4.59
C HIS A 96 1.75 -4.92 -4.87
N LEU A 97 2.99 -4.48 -5.09
CA LEU A 97 4.17 -5.29 -5.40
C LEU A 97 5.32 -5.03 -4.42
N GLY A 98 6.35 -5.88 -4.49
CA GLY A 98 7.44 -5.89 -3.54
C GLY A 98 7.11 -6.80 -2.37
N LEU A 99 7.39 -6.35 -1.15
CA LEU A 99 6.97 -7.06 0.05
C LEU A 99 5.46 -6.93 0.22
N THR A 100 4.73 -8.01 -0.06
CA THR A 100 3.28 -8.12 0.17
C THR A 100 3.00 -8.79 1.52
N PRO A 101 2.64 -8.06 2.60
CA PRO A 101 2.51 -8.60 3.96
C PRO A 101 1.60 -9.82 4.11
N GLN A 102 0.57 -9.97 3.26
CA GLN A 102 -0.31 -11.14 3.29
C GLN A 102 0.42 -12.45 2.96
N SER A 103 1.58 -12.35 2.31
CA SER A 103 2.48 -13.48 1.98
C SER A 103 3.59 -13.70 3.02
N VAL A 104 3.52 -13.10 4.22
CA VAL A 104 4.57 -13.19 5.25
C VAL A 104 5.01 -14.62 5.57
N ASN A 105 4.08 -15.59 5.58
CA ASN A 105 4.39 -17.00 5.84
C ASN A 105 5.13 -17.67 4.68
N VAL A 106 4.89 -17.24 3.43
CA VAL A 106 5.63 -17.72 2.24
C VAL A 106 7.03 -17.12 2.20
N PHE A 107 7.16 -15.82 2.53
CA PHE A 107 8.46 -15.15 2.61
C PHE A 107 9.29 -15.58 3.84
N GLY A 108 8.63 -16.11 4.86
CA GLY A 108 9.23 -16.40 6.16
C GLY A 108 9.69 -15.11 6.87
N GLY A 109 8.83 -14.09 6.85
CA GLY A 109 9.06 -12.77 7.47
C GLY A 109 9.09 -11.59 6.49
N TYR A 110 9.19 -10.38 7.05
CA TYR A 110 9.21 -9.12 6.32
C TYR A 110 10.62 -8.83 5.77
N LYS A 111 10.85 -9.13 4.49
CA LYS A 111 12.16 -9.06 3.82
C LYS A 111 12.10 -8.17 2.59
N VAL A 112 13.20 -7.48 2.29
CA VAL A 112 13.37 -6.70 1.06
C VAL A 112 13.21 -7.61 -0.17
N GLN A 113 12.44 -7.16 -1.16
CA GLN A 113 12.15 -7.89 -2.40
C GLN A 113 12.86 -7.27 -3.62
N GLY A 114 12.87 -7.97 -4.75
CA GLY A 114 13.39 -7.42 -6.01
C GLY A 114 14.92 -7.31 -6.10
N ARG A 115 15.66 -8.19 -5.41
CA ARG A 115 17.12 -8.29 -5.53
C ARG A 115 17.53 -9.28 -6.62
N GLY A 116 18.61 -8.98 -7.32
CA GLY A 116 19.15 -9.84 -8.39
C GLY A 116 18.12 -10.07 -9.50
N ASP A 117 17.96 -11.32 -9.92
CA ASP A 117 17.08 -11.70 -11.04
C ASP A 117 15.59 -11.41 -10.77
N ALA A 118 15.18 -11.33 -9.49
CA ALA A 118 13.80 -10.99 -9.10
C ALA A 118 13.40 -9.55 -9.46
N ALA A 119 14.38 -8.67 -9.74
CA ALA A 119 14.12 -7.30 -10.16
C ALA A 119 13.36 -7.23 -11.49
N GLN A 120 13.67 -8.11 -12.44
CA GLN A 120 13.00 -8.12 -13.74
C GLN A 120 11.56 -8.63 -13.60
N THR A 121 11.33 -9.69 -12.82
CA THR A 121 9.99 -10.20 -12.55
C THR A 121 9.08 -9.13 -11.95
N LEU A 122 9.59 -8.34 -11.00
CA LEU A 122 8.81 -7.26 -10.39
C LEU A 122 8.43 -6.17 -11.40
N LEU A 123 9.35 -5.82 -12.31
CA LEU A 123 9.05 -4.85 -13.38
C LEU A 123 8.00 -5.40 -14.35
N ASP A 124 8.13 -6.67 -14.74
CA ASP A 124 7.18 -7.33 -15.64
C ASP A 124 5.79 -7.42 -14.99
N ASP A 125 5.72 -7.74 -13.69
CA ASP A 125 4.49 -7.74 -12.90
C ASP A 125 3.84 -6.35 -12.85
N ALA A 126 4.63 -5.30 -12.64
CA ALA A 126 4.13 -3.92 -12.60
C ALA A 126 3.50 -3.50 -13.94
N LEU A 127 4.19 -3.79 -15.05
CA LEU A 127 3.70 -3.55 -16.40
C LEU A 127 2.44 -4.38 -16.71
N ALA A 128 2.37 -5.63 -16.25
CA ALA A 128 1.21 -6.49 -16.43
C ALA A 128 -0.03 -5.95 -15.70
N LEU A 129 0.14 -5.44 -14.47
CA LEU A 129 -0.95 -4.83 -13.70
C LEU A 129 -1.44 -3.52 -14.34
N GLU A 130 -0.53 -2.67 -14.81
CA GLU A 130 -0.90 -1.46 -15.56
C GLU A 130 -1.65 -1.80 -16.85
N ALA A 131 -1.14 -2.73 -17.64
CA ALA A 131 -1.79 -3.17 -18.88
C ALA A 131 -3.18 -3.80 -18.64
N ALA A 132 -3.39 -4.39 -17.47
CA ALA A 132 -4.69 -4.90 -17.04
C ALA A 132 -5.66 -3.80 -16.57
N GLY A 133 -5.19 -2.57 -16.38
CA GLY A 133 -6.00 -1.40 -16.02
C GLY A 133 -5.87 -0.94 -14.57
N ALA A 134 -4.87 -1.41 -13.81
CA ALA A 134 -4.55 -0.77 -12.53
C ALA A 134 -4.26 0.72 -12.76
N GLN A 135 -4.69 1.57 -11.82
CA GLN A 135 -4.60 3.03 -11.95
C GLN A 135 -3.64 3.65 -10.92
N LEU A 136 -3.17 2.84 -9.97
CA LEU A 136 -2.11 3.16 -9.00
C LEU A 136 -1.32 1.88 -8.73
N LEU A 137 -0.06 2.03 -8.33
CA LEU A 137 0.77 0.92 -7.87
C LEU A 137 1.41 1.29 -6.54
N VAL A 138 1.37 0.41 -5.54
CA VAL A 138 2.22 0.49 -4.35
C VAL A 138 3.45 -0.40 -4.54
N LEU A 139 4.63 0.14 -4.22
CA LEU A 139 5.87 -0.61 -4.10
C LEU A 139 6.38 -0.60 -2.66
N GLU A 140 6.47 -1.79 -2.06
CA GLU A 140 6.89 -1.95 -0.67
C GLU A 140 8.25 -2.67 -0.55
N CYS A 141 9.16 -2.09 0.23
CA CYS A 141 10.46 -2.66 0.59
C CYS A 141 11.26 -3.21 -0.59
N VAL A 142 11.55 -2.37 -1.58
CA VAL A 142 12.37 -2.69 -2.77
C VAL A 142 13.60 -1.78 -2.85
N PRO A 143 14.70 -2.21 -3.52
CA PRO A 143 15.84 -1.34 -3.76
C PRO A 143 15.46 -0.05 -4.51
N VAL A 144 16.05 1.09 -4.13
CA VAL A 144 15.78 2.40 -4.76
C VAL A 144 15.96 2.34 -6.27
N ALA A 145 17.03 1.70 -6.75
CA ALA A 145 17.29 1.57 -8.18
C ALA A 145 16.19 0.79 -8.92
N LEU A 146 15.55 -0.19 -8.27
CA LEU A 146 14.42 -0.90 -8.86
C LEU A 146 13.15 -0.04 -8.82
N ALA A 147 12.88 0.63 -7.70
CA ALA A 147 11.73 1.52 -7.57
C ALA A 147 11.75 2.63 -8.63
N GLN A 148 12.92 3.22 -8.89
CA GLN A 148 13.11 4.21 -9.95
C GLN A 148 12.80 3.62 -11.32
N ARG A 149 13.37 2.45 -11.65
CA ARG A 149 13.12 1.76 -12.92
C ARG A 149 11.64 1.47 -13.16
N VAL A 150 10.91 1.06 -12.13
CA VAL A 150 9.46 0.82 -12.22
C VAL A 150 8.71 2.14 -12.41
N THR A 151 9.03 3.17 -11.61
CA THR A 151 8.38 4.49 -11.71
C THR A 151 8.58 5.13 -13.09
N GLU A 152 9.77 5.00 -13.68
CA GLU A 152 10.05 5.53 -15.02
C GLU A 152 9.38 4.73 -16.15
N ALA A 153 9.05 3.46 -15.92
CA ALA A 153 8.47 2.57 -16.92
C ALA A 153 6.94 2.63 -16.98
N LEU A 154 6.27 2.91 -15.86
CA LEU A 154 4.82 3.01 -15.78
C LEU A 154 4.34 4.41 -16.13
N THR A 155 3.12 4.48 -16.67
CA THR A 155 2.38 5.74 -16.90
C THR A 155 1.46 6.10 -15.72
N ILE A 156 1.06 5.12 -14.92
CA ILE A 156 0.28 5.32 -13.69
C ILE A 156 1.19 5.70 -12.51
N PRO A 157 0.68 6.47 -11.53
CA PRO A 157 1.50 6.84 -10.37
C PRO A 157 1.89 5.65 -9.49
N VAL A 158 3.15 5.64 -9.08
CA VAL A 158 3.74 4.67 -8.16
C VAL A 158 3.91 5.29 -6.77
N ILE A 159 3.42 4.60 -5.75
CA ILE A 159 3.44 5.02 -4.34
C ILE A 159 4.41 4.13 -3.57
N GLY A 160 5.47 4.72 -3.02
CA GLY A 160 6.51 4.01 -2.29
C GLY A 160 6.23 3.85 -0.80
N ILE A 161 6.70 2.74 -0.23
CA ILE A 161 6.90 2.55 1.21
C ILE A 161 8.14 1.68 1.42
N GLY A 162 9.25 2.29 1.86
CA GLY A 162 10.55 1.62 1.81
C GLY A 162 11.04 1.35 0.38
N ALA A 163 10.75 2.27 -0.54
CA ALA A 163 11.17 2.23 -1.94
C ALA A 163 12.02 3.46 -2.34
N GLY A 164 12.48 4.25 -1.36
CA GLY A 164 13.19 5.51 -1.58
C GLY A 164 12.27 6.68 -1.97
N ASN A 165 12.87 7.83 -2.28
CA ASN A 165 12.18 9.07 -2.70
C ASN A 165 12.00 9.19 -4.22
N VAL A 166 12.18 8.10 -4.96
CA VAL A 166 12.16 8.06 -6.43
C VAL A 166 10.78 7.74 -7.02
N THR A 167 9.81 7.38 -6.18
CA THR A 167 8.42 7.10 -6.57
C THR A 167 7.57 8.38 -6.58
N ASP A 168 6.47 8.41 -7.34
CA ASP A 168 5.60 9.59 -7.51
C ASP A 168 4.88 10.05 -6.23
N GLY A 169 4.72 9.14 -5.27
CA GLY A 169 4.19 9.44 -3.95
C GLY A 169 4.72 8.49 -2.90
N GLN A 170 4.28 8.69 -1.66
CA GLN A 170 4.70 7.91 -0.50
C GLN A 170 3.50 7.50 0.34
N ILE A 171 3.63 6.41 1.08
CA ILE A 171 2.66 5.97 2.09
C ILE A 171 3.36 5.48 3.34
N LEU A 172 2.72 5.68 4.49
CA LEU A 172 3.15 5.14 5.78
C LEU A 172 1.94 4.72 6.60
N VAL A 173 2.16 3.75 7.48
CA VAL A 173 1.22 3.45 8.56
C VAL A 173 1.22 4.62 9.55
N MET A 174 0.04 5.19 9.81
CA MET A 174 -0.06 6.41 10.62
C MET A 174 0.44 6.25 12.07
N HIS A 175 0.34 5.05 12.63
CA HIS A 175 0.82 4.75 13.97
C HIS A 175 2.34 4.88 14.07
N ASP A 176 3.06 4.49 13.01
CA ASP A 176 4.52 4.65 12.92
C ASP A 176 4.89 6.12 12.66
N ALA A 177 4.20 6.74 11.69
CA ALA A 177 4.47 8.12 11.28
C ALA A 177 4.26 9.14 12.40
N PHE A 178 3.34 8.87 13.33
CA PHE A 178 2.95 9.80 14.39
C PHE A 178 3.23 9.27 15.79
N GLY A 179 4.17 8.33 15.93
CA GLY A 179 4.79 8.00 17.21
C GLY A 179 3.93 7.18 18.18
N ILE A 180 2.88 6.51 17.69
CA ILE A 180 2.02 5.63 18.50
C ILE A 180 2.67 4.25 18.68
N THR A 181 3.29 3.72 17.64
CA THR A 181 4.00 2.41 17.69
C THR A 181 5.17 2.42 18.68
N GLY A 182 5.75 3.59 18.96
CA GLY A 182 6.82 3.77 19.94
C GLY A 182 8.20 3.43 19.40
N GLY A 183 9.04 2.79 20.22
CA GLY A 183 10.49 2.68 19.98
C GLY A 183 10.94 1.75 18.85
N HIS A 184 10.05 0.94 18.27
CA HIS A 184 10.38 -0.02 17.22
C HIS A 184 9.49 0.21 15.99
N ILE A 185 9.84 1.22 15.19
CA ILE A 185 9.23 1.44 13.87
C ILE A 185 10.06 0.78 12.77
N PRO A 186 9.47 0.45 11.61
CA PRO A 186 10.23 -0.07 10.47
C PRO A 186 11.35 0.88 10.05
N LYS A 187 12.46 0.34 9.50
CA LYS A 187 13.60 1.15 9.03
C LYS A 187 13.17 2.29 8.08
N PHE A 188 12.20 2.02 7.21
CA PHE A 188 11.72 2.99 6.23
C PHE A 188 10.80 4.07 6.81
N ALA A 189 10.33 3.92 8.05
CA ALA A 189 9.42 4.85 8.68
C ALA A 189 10.16 5.96 9.44
N LYS A 190 9.55 7.14 9.50
CA LYS A 190 10.00 8.28 10.28
C LYS A 190 8.89 8.72 11.22
N ASN A 191 9.23 8.96 12.49
CA ASN A 191 8.30 9.57 13.45
C ASN A 191 8.33 11.09 13.32
N PHE A 192 7.30 11.66 12.68
CA PHE A 192 7.15 13.09 12.45
C PHE A 192 6.62 13.84 13.68
N LEU A 193 5.99 13.16 14.63
CA LEU A 193 5.41 13.81 15.81
C LEU A 193 6.49 14.35 16.75
N THR A 194 7.61 13.63 16.90
CA THR A 194 8.71 14.01 17.80
C THR A 194 9.28 15.39 17.48
N ALA A 195 9.41 15.71 16.19
CA ALA A 195 9.96 16.99 15.74
C ALA A 195 8.89 18.10 15.68
N ALA A 196 7.64 17.75 15.37
CA ALA A 196 6.58 18.72 15.11
C ALA A 196 5.81 19.19 16.35
N GLY A 197 5.81 18.41 17.43
CA GLY A 197 5.15 18.74 18.71
C GLY A 197 3.63 18.51 18.75
N ASP A 198 2.93 18.58 17.62
CA ASP A 198 1.51 18.22 17.52
C ASP A 198 1.17 17.45 16.25
N MET A 199 0.05 16.70 16.28
CA MET A 199 -0.39 15.82 15.18
C MET A 199 -0.62 16.56 13.86
N ARG A 200 -1.19 17.77 13.88
CA ARG A 200 -1.45 18.52 12.65
C ARG A 200 -0.15 19.04 12.05
N ALA A 201 0.78 19.49 12.90
CA ALA A 201 2.12 19.87 12.46
C ALA A 201 2.89 18.67 11.89
N ALA A 202 2.79 17.50 12.52
CA ALA A 202 3.43 16.27 12.04
C ALA A 202 2.90 15.85 10.66
N VAL A 203 1.58 15.92 10.44
CA VAL A 203 0.97 15.66 9.13
C VAL A 203 1.47 16.65 8.07
N ARG A 204 1.52 17.95 8.39
CA ARG A 204 2.06 18.96 7.46
C ARG A 204 3.53 18.73 7.15
N GLN A 205 4.32 18.33 8.14
CA GLN A 205 5.73 18.03 7.95
C GLN A 205 5.94 16.81 7.05
N TYR A 206 5.17 15.73 7.26
CA TYR A 206 5.19 14.56 6.37
C TYR A 206 4.90 14.97 4.92
N ILE A 207 3.83 15.75 4.69
CA ILE A 207 3.47 16.22 3.34
C ILE A 207 4.61 17.04 2.72
N ALA A 208 5.14 18.02 3.46
CA ALA A 208 6.20 18.91 2.95
C ALA A 208 7.51 18.17 2.65
N GLU A 209 7.89 17.21 3.49
CA GLU A 209 9.12 16.43 3.27
C GLU A 209 8.97 15.43 2.12
N VAL A 210 7.78 14.86 1.89
CA VAL A 210 7.51 14.05 0.69
C VAL A 210 7.59 14.91 -0.57
N GLU A 211 6.90 16.06 -0.59
CA GLU A 211 6.85 16.96 -1.77
C GLU A 211 8.24 17.53 -2.13
N SER A 212 9.07 17.81 -1.12
CA SER A 212 10.44 18.29 -1.34
C SER A 212 11.46 17.18 -1.62
N GLY A 213 11.07 15.90 -1.52
CA GLY A 213 11.97 14.75 -1.66
C GLY A 213 12.94 14.54 -0.49
N VAL A 214 12.74 15.25 0.63
CA VAL A 214 13.53 15.09 1.87
C VAL A 214 13.20 13.76 2.56
N TYR A 215 11.93 13.35 2.51
CA TYR A 215 11.49 12.04 2.98
C TYR A 215 10.93 11.23 1.81
N PRO A 216 11.33 9.95 1.64
CA PRO A 216 12.31 9.20 2.43
C PRO A 216 13.77 9.62 2.21
N GLY A 217 14.56 9.67 3.28
CA GLY A 217 16.02 9.81 3.21
C GLY A 217 16.77 8.50 2.96
N GLU A 218 18.11 8.56 2.82
CA GLU A 218 18.97 7.37 2.66
C GLU A 218 18.84 6.38 3.82
N GLU A 219 18.70 6.88 5.04
CA GLU A 219 18.50 6.09 6.24
C GLU A 219 17.20 5.28 6.23
N HIS A 220 16.21 5.73 5.42
CA HIS A 220 14.91 5.10 5.24
C HIS A 220 14.84 4.22 3.97
N SER A 221 15.95 4.12 3.23
CA SER A 221 15.99 3.49 1.91
C SER A 221 16.74 2.14 1.92
N PHE A 222 16.46 1.30 0.92
CA PHE A 222 17.13 0.02 0.71
C PHE A 222 17.86 -0.01 -0.63
N HIS A 223 18.97 -0.75 -0.67
CA HIS A 223 19.82 -0.92 -1.84
C HIS A 223 20.09 -2.41 -2.09
#